data_AF-Q2KX05-F1
#
_entry.id   AF-Q2KX05-F1
#
_cell.length_a   1.000
_cell.length_b   1.000
_cell.length_c   1.000
_cell.angle_alpha   90.00
_cell.angle_beta   90.00
_cell.angle_gamma   90.00
#
_symmetry.space_group_name_H-M   'P 1'
#
loop_
_entity.id
_entity.type
_entity.pdbx_description
1 polymer ?
#
loop_
_entity_poly.entity_id
_entity_poly.type
_entity_poly.pdbx_seq_one_letter_code
_entity_poly.pdbx_strand_id
1 'polypeptide(L)' 'MTMDTIERYVRSALILQGYELPETAIQEVAAQFERIAAIAATFTGEALSAEPAPVFRA' A
#
# COMPACT_ATOMS: atom_id res chain seq x y z
N MET A 1 7.76 1.29 8.70
CA MET A 1 8.58 0.79 7.57
C MET A 1 9.57 1.87 7.18
N THR A 2 10.74 1.53 6.64
CA THR A 2 11.67 2.51 6.07
C THR A 2 11.29 2.80 4.61
N MET A 3 11.71 3.95 4.06
CA MET A 3 11.49 4.30 2.65
C MET A 3 12.07 3.24 1.70
N ASP A 4 13.27 2.74 1.98
CA ASP A 4 13.91 1.65 1.22
C ASP A 4 13.03 0.38 1.16
N THR A 5 12.36 0.04 2.27
CA THR A 5 11.43 -1.10 2.31
C THR A 5 10.20 -0.83 1.45
N ILE A 6 9.67 0.40 1.47
CA ILE A 6 8.50 0.81 0.68
C ILE A 6 8.83 0.77 -0.81
N GLU A 7 9.96 1.33 -1.23
CA GLU A 7 10.40 1.32 -2.63
C GLU A 7 10.59 -0.11 -3.15
N ARG A 8 11.25 -0.97 -2.37
CA ARG A 8 11.42 -2.39 -2.73
C ARG A 8 10.08 -3.10 -2.86
N TYR A 9 9.15 -2.83 -1.95
CA TYR A 9 7.79 -3.38 -2.00
C TYR A 9 7.05 -2.92 -3.25
N VAL A 10 7.00 -1.59 -3.50
CA VAL A 10 6.30 -1.00 -4.64
C VAL A 10 6.86 -1.53 -5.95
N ARG A 11 8.18 -1.55 -6.12
CA ARG A 11 8.83 -2.09 -7.33
C ARG A 11 8.45 -3.56 -7.56
N SER A 12 8.50 -4.38 -6.51
CA SER A 12 8.14 -5.81 -6.62
C SER A 12 6.65 -5.99 -6.95
N ALA A 13 5.77 -5.22 -6.33
CA ALA A 13 4.33 -5.27 -6.55
C ALA A 13 3.95 -4.84 -7.98
N LEU A 14 4.57 -3.78 -8.50
CA LEU A 14 4.33 -3.31 -9.87
C LEU A 14 4.76 -4.36 -10.90
N ILE A 15 5.93 -4.98 -10.72
CA ILE A 15 6.40 -6.07 -11.58
C ILE A 15 5.42 -7.26 -11.55
N LEU A 16 4.97 -7.67 -10.35
CA LEU A 16 4.03 -8.79 -10.21
C LEU A 16 2.67 -8.52 -10.89
N GLN A 17 2.26 -7.25 -10.95
CA GLN A 17 1.03 -6.83 -11.63
C GLN A 17 1.24 -6.56 -13.14
N GLY A 18 2.46 -6.74 -13.65
CA GLY A 18 2.79 -6.55 -15.07
C GLY A 18 2.94 -5.09 -15.50
N TYR A 19 3.16 -4.16 -14.55
CA TYR A 19 3.40 -2.76 -14.87
C TYR A 19 4.88 -2.50 -15.17
N GLU A 20 5.16 -1.93 -16.34
CA GLU A 20 6.46 -1.38 -16.70
C GLU A 20 6.40 0.15 -16.59
N LEU A 21 6.83 0.68 -15.45
CA LEU A 21 6.85 2.12 -15.18
C LEU A 21 8.29 2.66 -15.19
N PRO A 22 8.50 3.91 -15.62
CA PRO A 22 9.79 4.57 -15.44
C PRO A 22 10.10 4.77 -13.95
N GLU A 23 11.38 4.81 -13.60
CA GLU A 23 11.83 4.93 -12.20
C GLU A 23 11.24 6.17 -11.49
N THR A 24 11.05 7.28 -12.20
CA THR A 24 10.42 8.49 -11.64
C THR A 24 8.98 8.24 -11.20
N ALA A 25 8.20 7.47 -11.96
CA ALA A 25 6.84 7.11 -11.59
C ALA A 25 6.82 6.11 -10.42
N ILE A 26 7.80 5.19 -10.35
CA ILE A 26 7.96 4.27 -9.21
C ILE A 26 8.21 5.07 -7.91
N GLN A 27 9.05 6.10 -7.96
CA GLN A 27 9.32 6.98 -6.82
C GLN A 27 8.08 7.76 -6.37
N GLU A 28 7.30 8.27 -7.31
CA GLU A 28 6.03 8.94 -7.00
C GLU A 28 5.04 8.00 -6.31
N VAL A 29 4.92 6.77 -6.79
CA VAL A 29 4.08 5.74 -6.17
C VAL A 29 4.61 5.39 -4.77
N ALA A 30 5.91 5.22 -4.58
CA ALA A 30 6.53 4.97 -3.28
C ALA A 30 6.22 6.08 -2.26
N ALA A 31 6.29 7.34 -2.68
CA ALA A 31 5.92 8.48 -1.84
C ALA A 31 4.43 8.45 -1.43
N GLN A 32 3.51 8.03 -2.31
CA GLN A 32 2.11 7.86 -1.93
C GLN A 32 1.92 6.69 -0.96
N PHE A 33 2.66 5.59 -1.14
CA PHE A 33 2.62 4.45 -0.22
C PHE A 33 3.11 4.80 1.19
N GLU A 34 4.09 5.69 1.33
CA GLU A 34 4.51 6.20 2.64
C GLU A 34 3.34 6.91 3.36
N ARG A 35 2.61 7.78 2.65
CA ARG A 35 1.43 8.48 3.20
C ARG A 35 0.34 7.49 3.61
N ILE A 36 0.08 6.48 2.78
CA ILE A 36 -0.91 5.43 3.10
C ILE A 36 -0.45 4.60 4.30
N ALA A 37 0.82 4.24 4.38
CA ALA A 37 1.37 3.49 5.51
C ALA A 37 1.23 4.27 6.82
N ALA A 38 1.43 5.59 6.80
CA ALA A 38 1.22 6.46 7.95
C ALA A 38 -0.26 6.47 8.41
N ILE A 39 -1.20 6.54 7.47
CA ILE A 39 -2.64 6.44 7.77
C ILE A 39 -2.96 5.06 8.33
N ALA A 40 -2.52 3.99 7.67
CA ALA A 40 -2.80 2.62 8.13
C ALA A 40 -2.28 2.37 9.55
N ALA A 41 -1.10 2.91 9.89
CA ALA A 41 -0.53 2.80 11.23
C ALA A 41 -1.47 3.34 12.33
N THR A 42 -2.30 4.36 12.05
CA THR A 42 -3.24 4.89 13.05
C THR A 42 -4.33 3.89 13.43
N PHE A 43 -4.63 2.93 12.57
CA PHE A 43 -5.69 1.92 12.80
C PHE A 43 -5.15 0.60 13.36
N THR A 44 -3.86 0.31 13.20
CA THR A 44 -3.27 -0.99 13.59
C THR A 44 -3.29 -1.30 15.09
N GLY A 45 -3.51 -0.28 15.94
CA GLY A 45 -3.67 -0.44 17.39
C GLY A 45 -5.12 -0.53 17.86
N GLU A 46 -6.10 -0.32 16.99
CA GLU A 46 -7.51 -0.33 17.37
C GLU A 46 -8.07 -1.76 17.35
N ALA A 47 -8.76 -2.16 18.42
CA ALA A 47 -9.53 -3.38 18.42
C ALA A 47 -10.71 -3.22 17.45
N LEU A 48 -10.57 -3.79 16.26
CA LEU A 48 -11.63 -3.79 15.25
C LEU A 48 -12.80 -4.65 15.76
N SER A 49 -13.83 -4.01 16.30
CA SER A 49 -15.09 -4.65 16.70
C SER A 49 -16.14 -4.66 15.58
N ALA A 50 -15.76 -4.28 14.35
CA ALA A 50 -16.69 -4.10 13.25
C ALA A 50 -16.89 -5.41 12.47
N GLU A 51 -18.14 -5.77 12.22
CA GLU A 51 -18.48 -6.72 11.17
C GLU A 51 -18.02 -6.15 9.80
N PRO A 52 -17.47 -6.98 8.89
CA PRO A 52 -17.12 -6.52 7.55
C PRO A 52 -18.32 -5.84 6.89
N ALA A 53 -18.09 -4.73 6.20
CA ALA A 53 -19.13 -4.09 5.39
C ALA A 53 -19.79 -5.13 4.47
N PRO A 54 -21.11 -5.08 4.27
CA PRO A 54 -21.84 -6.10 3.53
C PRO A 54 -21.23 -6.29 2.14
N VAL A 55 -20.62 -7.46 1.93
CA VAL A 55 -20.14 -7.88 0.62
C VAL A 55 -21.34 -8.42 -0.14
N PHE A 56 -21.69 -7.79 -1.25
CA PHE A 56 -22.69 -8.35 -2.16
C PHE A 56 -22.26 -9.76 -2.59
N ARG A 57 -23.09 -10.76 -2.29
CA ARG A 57 -22.95 -12.12 -2.80
C ARG A 57 -24.04 -12.33 -3.83
N ALA A 58 -23.64 -12.49 -5.10
CA ALA A 58 -24.53 -12.81 -6.21
C ALA A 58 -24.95 -14.29 -6.16
#